data_AF-A0A537MTQ0-F1
#
_entry.id   AF-A0A537MTQ0-F1
#
_cell.length_a   1.000
_cell.length_b   1.000
_cell.length_c   1.000
_cell.angle_alpha   90.00
_cell.angle_beta   90.00
_cell.angle_gamma   90.00
#
_symmetry.space_group_name_H-M   'P 1'
#
loop_
_entity.id
_entity.type
_entity.pdbx_description
1 polymer ?
#
loop_
_entity_poly.entity_id
_entity_poly.type
_entity_poly.pdbx_seq_one_letter_code
_entity_poly.pdbx_strand_id
1 'polypeptide(L)'
;MTLILIGFDAGGCSMSRIEGAFAKMSNKDLTGSIAAGQVGASVPTESDLAFARNAASDVLTKGSKDSSQPWENPETGARGSVTPLAQAYSAEDGRTCRDFLASYVNGRTETWLQGAACQTGQGRWEIHTLKPWRQG
;
A
#
# COMPACT_ATOMS: atom_id res chain seq x y z
N MET A 1 3.55 -59.55 -5.94
CA MET A 1 2.48 -58.74 -6.55
C MET A 1 2.37 -57.45 -5.76
N THR A 2 2.51 -56.22 -6.26
CA THR A 2 2.78 -55.69 -7.61
C THR A 2 3.27 -54.24 -7.40
N LEU A 3 4.40 -53.86 -8.04
CA LEU A 3 4.88 -52.48 -8.16
C LEU A 3 4.18 -51.81 -9.36
N ILE A 4 3.79 -50.54 -9.24
CA ILE A 4 3.33 -49.74 -10.39
C ILE A 4 4.28 -48.55 -10.57
N LEU A 5 5.09 -48.63 -11.62
CA LEU A 5 5.90 -47.55 -12.18
C LEU A 5 5.17 -47.02 -13.42
N ILE A 6 4.95 -45.71 -13.51
CA ILE A 6 4.51 -45.06 -14.75
C ILE A 6 5.50 -43.93 -15.04
N GLY A 7 6.39 -44.17 -16.00
CA GLY A 7 7.17 -43.14 -16.68
C GLY A 7 6.52 -42.82 -18.02
N PHE A 8 6.53 -41.55 -18.42
CA PHE A 8 6.18 -41.12 -19.76
C PHE A 8 7.13 -39.98 -20.18
N ASP A 9 8.21 -40.37 -20.85
CA ASP A 9 9.08 -39.48 -21.62
C ASP A 9 8.50 -39.30 -23.04
N ALA A 10 8.57 -38.08 -23.58
CA ALA A 10 8.95 -37.72 -24.96
C ALA A 10 8.20 -36.49 -25.50
N GLY A 11 8.95 -35.41 -25.73
CA GLY A 11 8.52 -34.24 -26.51
C GLY A 11 9.68 -33.26 -26.80
N GLY A 12 10.53 -33.58 -27.79
CA GLY A 12 11.33 -32.61 -28.57
C GLY A 12 10.59 -32.25 -29.88
N CYS A 13 10.92 -31.27 -30.73
CA CYS A 13 12.16 -30.53 -31.00
C CYS A 13 11.88 -29.15 -31.67
N SER A 14 12.83 -28.21 -31.45
CA SER A 14 13.47 -27.24 -32.37
C SER A 14 12.72 -26.27 -33.30
N MET A 15 13.13 -25.00 -33.23
CA MET A 15 13.68 -24.08 -34.27
C MET A 15 13.57 -22.65 -33.68
N SER A 16 14.48 -21.67 -33.81
CA SER A 16 15.82 -21.55 -34.35
C SER A 16 16.39 -20.20 -33.90
N ARG A 17 17.72 -20.11 -33.97
CA ARG A 17 18.58 -18.97 -33.66
C ARG A 17 18.12 -17.67 -34.34
N ILE A 18 18.22 -16.54 -33.63
CA ILE A 18 18.71 -15.29 -34.21
C ILE A 18 19.93 -14.87 -33.41
N GLU A 19 21.03 -14.80 -34.14
CA GLU A 19 22.36 -14.38 -33.74
C GLU A 19 22.41 -12.87 -33.49
N GLY A 20 23.41 -12.47 -32.70
CA GLY A 20 24.07 -11.18 -32.89
C GLY A 20 23.70 -10.11 -31.88
N ALA A 21 24.47 -10.02 -30.80
CA ALA A 21 25.54 -9.03 -30.74
C ALA A 21 26.33 -9.17 -29.43
N PHE A 22 27.65 -9.30 -29.58
CA PHE A 22 28.66 -8.47 -28.92
C PHE A 22 28.18 -7.68 -27.68
N ALA A 23 28.83 -7.65 -26.53
CA ALA A 23 30.15 -8.07 -26.13
C ALA A 23 30.22 -7.80 -24.63
N LYS A 24 31.06 -8.56 -23.92
CA LYS A 24 32.06 -8.03 -22.99
C LYS A 24 31.75 -6.61 -22.45
N MET A 25 31.08 -6.51 -21.32
CA MET A 25 31.29 -5.41 -20.38
C MET A 25 31.85 -6.06 -19.11
N SER A 26 33.12 -6.45 -19.16
CA SER A 26 34.20 -5.69 -18.53
C SER A 26 33.83 -5.36 -17.09
N ASN A 27 34.50 -6.07 -16.18
CA ASN A 27 34.99 -5.52 -14.93
C ASN A 27 35.45 -4.08 -15.20
N LYS A 28 34.57 -3.14 -14.88
CA LYS A 28 34.87 -1.72 -14.83
C LYS A 28 34.60 -1.37 -13.40
N ASP A 29 35.69 -1.24 -12.67
CA ASP A 29 35.84 -0.28 -11.59
C ASP A 29 34.90 0.92 -11.81
N LEU A 30 33.74 0.83 -11.18
CA LEU A 30 32.99 2.00 -10.77
C LEU A 30 33.27 2.12 -9.28
N THR A 31 34.45 2.65 -8.97
CA THR A 31 34.62 3.58 -7.85
C THR A 31 33.62 4.72 -8.07
N GLY A 32 32.40 4.46 -7.66
CA GLY A 32 31.34 5.42 -7.53
C GLY A 32 30.63 4.96 -6.28
N SER A 33 31.01 5.56 -5.16
CA SER A 33 30.18 5.63 -3.97
C SER A 33 28.74 5.80 -4.43
N ILE A 34 27.98 4.70 -4.43
CA ILE A 34 26.54 4.80 -4.40
C ILE A 34 26.33 5.37 -3.00
N ALA A 35 26.31 6.70 -2.92
CA ALA A 35 25.50 7.34 -1.91
C ALA A 35 24.18 6.62 -2.05
N ALA A 36 23.84 5.78 -1.07
CA ALA A 36 22.53 5.20 -0.96
C ALA A 36 21.63 6.40 -1.03
N GLY A 37 21.15 6.69 -2.24
CA GLY A 37 20.31 7.83 -2.51
C GLY A 37 19.22 7.64 -1.50
N GLN A 38 19.16 8.56 -0.54
CA GLN A 38 18.13 8.54 0.45
C GLN A 38 16.87 8.55 -0.40
N VAL A 39 16.25 7.39 -0.59
CA VAL A 39 14.90 7.28 -1.09
C VAL A 39 14.15 7.84 0.09
N GLY A 40 14.14 9.18 0.17
CA GLY A 40 13.41 9.90 1.18
C GLY A 40 12.03 9.32 1.09
N ALA A 41 11.54 8.79 2.22
CA ALA A 41 10.19 8.25 2.30
C ALA A 41 9.29 9.24 1.58
N SER A 42 8.74 8.82 0.43
CA SER A 42 7.96 9.71 -0.42
C SER A 42 6.80 10.19 0.43
N VAL A 43 6.83 11.47 0.80
CA VAL A 43 5.81 12.06 1.65
C VAL A 43 4.51 12.01 0.85
N PRO A 44 3.40 11.48 1.43
CA PRO A 44 2.12 11.46 0.76
C PRO A 44 1.76 12.85 0.24
N THR A 45 1.40 12.93 -1.03
CA THR A 45 0.93 14.19 -1.63
C THR A 45 -0.49 14.51 -1.13
N GLU A 46 -0.92 15.77 -1.24
CA GLU A 46 -2.30 16.14 -0.84
C GLU A 46 -3.34 15.38 -1.67
N SER A 47 -3.08 15.11 -2.96
CA SER A 47 -3.98 14.30 -3.79
C SER A 47 -4.08 12.87 -3.25
N ASP A 48 -2.97 12.23 -2.89
CA ASP A 48 -3.00 10.90 -2.26
C ASP A 48 -3.81 10.90 -0.95
N LEU A 49 -3.58 11.92 -0.11
CA LEU A 49 -4.29 12.06 1.15
C LEU A 49 -5.79 12.27 0.93
N ALA A 50 -6.20 12.95 -0.15
CA ALA A 50 -7.61 13.10 -0.48
C ALA A 50 -8.27 11.74 -0.79
N PHE A 51 -7.62 10.87 -1.57
CA PHE A 51 -8.12 9.51 -1.82
C PHE A 51 -8.21 8.69 -0.53
N ALA A 52 -7.19 8.74 0.32
CA ALA A 52 -7.19 8.07 1.61
C ALA A 52 -8.32 8.59 2.54
N ARG A 53 -8.55 9.91 2.60
CA ARG A 53 -9.63 10.53 3.38
C ARG A 53 -11.02 10.13 2.88
N ASN A 54 -11.20 10.01 1.57
CA ASN A 54 -12.46 9.57 0.98
C ASN A 54 -12.77 8.11 1.36
N ALA A 55 -11.78 7.23 1.24
CA ALA A 55 -11.90 5.84 1.66
C ALA A 55 -12.14 5.71 3.18
N ALA A 56 -11.48 6.53 3.99
CA ALA A 56 -11.72 6.62 5.42
C ALA A 56 -13.18 7.00 5.71
N SER A 57 -13.70 8.04 5.06
CA SER A 57 -15.09 8.48 5.25
C SER A 57 -16.11 7.40 4.88
N ASP A 58 -15.83 6.65 3.81
CA ASP A 58 -16.69 5.55 3.35
C ASP A 58 -16.71 4.38 4.33
N VAL A 59 -15.54 3.87 4.72
CA VAL A 59 -15.42 2.75 5.67
C VAL A 59 -15.96 3.12 7.05
N LEU A 60 -15.83 4.38 7.46
CA LEU A 60 -16.37 4.83 8.74
C LEU A 60 -17.90 4.96 8.70
N THR A 61 -18.48 5.34 7.56
CA THR A 61 -19.93 5.50 7.42
C THR A 61 -20.65 4.16 7.25
N LYS A 62 -20.09 3.26 6.42
CA LYS A 62 -20.73 2.00 6.03
C LYS A 62 -20.20 0.78 6.78
N GLY A 63 -18.98 0.88 7.28
CA GLY A 63 -18.20 -0.26 7.75
C GLY A 63 -18.35 -0.56 9.24
N SER A 64 -18.25 -1.86 9.56
CA SER A 64 -18.10 -2.34 10.93
C SER A 64 -16.65 -2.21 11.41
N LYS A 65 -16.39 -2.46 12.69
CA LYS A 65 -15.07 -2.31 13.34
C LYS A 65 -13.91 -3.12 12.68
N ASP A 66 -14.22 -4.06 11.78
CA ASP A 66 -13.26 -4.95 11.12
C ASP A 66 -13.27 -4.79 9.58
N SER A 67 -13.97 -3.77 9.08
CA SER A 67 -14.04 -3.52 7.64
C SER A 67 -12.82 -2.73 7.17
N SER A 68 -12.17 -3.21 6.11
CA SER A 68 -11.03 -2.53 5.49
C SER A 68 -11.41 -2.12 4.07
N GLN A 69 -11.22 -0.84 3.75
CA GLN A 69 -11.53 -0.29 2.44
C GLN A 69 -10.24 0.03 1.67
N PRO A 70 -10.00 -0.60 0.50
CA PRO A 70 -8.88 -0.23 -0.35
C PRO A 70 -9.08 1.14 -1.00
N TRP A 71 -7.97 1.82 -1.29
CA TRP A 71 -7.93 3.08 -2.02
C TRP A 71 -6.70 3.13 -2.94
N GLU A 72 -6.82 3.87 -4.03
CA GLU A 72 -5.75 4.09 -4.99
C GLU A 72 -5.89 5.49 -5.59
N ASN A 73 -4.76 6.17 -5.76
CA ASN A 73 -4.64 7.38 -6.55
C ASN A 73 -4.02 7.01 -7.92
N PRO A 74 -4.79 7.03 -9.02
CA PRO A 74 -4.28 6.68 -10.35
C PRO A 74 -3.27 7.70 -10.90
N GLU A 75 -3.24 8.92 -10.38
CA GLU A 75 -2.33 9.97 -10.85
C GLU A 75 -0.89 9.76 -10.38
N THR A 76 -0.71 9.26 -9.15
CA THR A 76 0.60 9.07 -8.51
C THR A 76 0.99 7.60 -8.40
N GLY A 77 0.04 6.67 -8.54
CA GLY A 77 0.22 5.26 -8.26
C GLY A 77 0.25 4.92 -6.77
N ALA A 78 -0.05 5.88 -5.88
CA ALA A 78 -0.15 5.63 -4.45
C ALA A 78 -1.40 4.81 -4.13
N ARG A 79 -1.28 3.85 -3.21
CA ARG A 79 -2.37 2.93 -2.86
C ARG A 79 -2.28 2.46 -1.43
N GLY A 80 -3.37 1.91 -0.92
CA GLY A 80 -3.39 1.30 0.40
C GLY A 80 -4.78 0.85 0.81
N SER A 81 -4.96 0.74 2.12
CA SER A 81 -6.21 0.33 2.75
C SER A 81 -6.45 1.15 4.02
N VAL A 82 -7.72 1.45 4.30
CA VAL A 82 -8.14 2.11 5.53
C VAL A 82 -8.93 1.14 6.38
N THR A 83 -8.54 0.99 7.64
CA THR A 83 -9.21 0.14 8.64
C THR A 83 -9.57 1.00 9.85
N PRO A 84 -10.87 1.08 10.23
CA PRO A 84 -11.28 1.67 11.49
C PRO A 84 -10.59 0.96 12.65
N LEU A 85 -10.09 1.74 13.60
CA LEU A 85 -9.79 1.20 14.91
C LEU A 85 -11.12 0.96 15.64
N ALA A 86 -11.08 0.10 16.68
CA ALA A 86 -12.26 -0.40 17.37
C ALA A 86 -13.17 0.73 17.94
N GLN A 87 -14.20 0.35 18.71
CA GLN A 87 -15.31 1.19 19.18
C GLN A 87 -15.10 2.72 19.20
N ALA A 88 -16.07 3.43 18.66
CA ALA A 88 -16.12 4.87 18.75
C ALA A 88 -16.13 5.34 20.22
N TYR A 89 -15.49 6.48 20.46
CA TYR A 89 -15.32 7.11 21.77
C TYR A 89 -15.94 8.52 21.77
N SER A 90 -16.28 9.04 22.93
CA SER A 90 -16.70 10.44 23.07
C SER A 90 -15.46 11.33 23.24
N ALA A 91 -15.28 12.29 22.33
CA ALA A 91 -14.25 13.31 22.46
C ALA A 91 -14.64 14.36 23.52
N GLU A 92 -13.68 15.20 23.93
CA GLU A 92 -13.86 16.24 24.96
C GLU A 92 -14.96 17.26 24.60
N ASP A 93 -15.22 17.44 23.31
CA ASP A 93 -16.27 18.31 22.77
C ASP A 93 -17.65 17.62 22.68
N GLY A 94 -17.78 16.40 23.20
CA GLY A 94 -19.02 15.63 23.22
C GLY A 94 -19.35 14.91 21.91
N ARG A 95 -18.49 14.98 20.88
CA ARG A 95 -18.72 14.30 19.61
C ARG A 95 -18.25 12.85 19.66
N THR A 96 -18.98 11.97 18.98
CA THR A 96 -18.59 10.57 18.82
C THR A 96 -17.47 10.49 17.77
N CYS A 97 -16.26 10.16 18.17
CA CYS A 97 -15.10 10.02 17.29
C CYS A 97 -14.62 8.57 17.22
N ARG A 98 -13.89 8.25 16.15
CA ARG A 98 -13.29 6.93 15.96
C ARG A 98 -11.98 7.10 15.21
N ASP A 99 -10.96 6.43 15.70
CA ASP A 99 -9.66 6.42 15.06
C ASP A 99 -9.64 5.41 13.91
N PHE A 100 -8.71 5.58 12.98
CA PHE A 100 -8.46 4.64 11.91
C PHE A 100 -6.98 4.61 11.55
N LEU A 101 -6.55 3.48 11.00
CA LEU A 101 -5.25 3.33 10.38
C LEU A 101 -5.43 3.24 8.87
N ALA A 102 -4.53 3.88 8.13
CA ALA A 102 -4.43 3.75 6.70
C ALA A 102 -3.01 3.32 6.31
N SER A 103 -2.89 2.26 5.52
CA SER A 103 -1.64 1.95 4.84
C SER A 103 -1.46 2.89 3.64
N TYR A 104 -0.22 3.25 3.36
CA TYR A 104 0.18 4.04 2.19
C TYR A 104 1.39 3.37 1.56
N VAL A 105 1.28 3.03 0.28
CA VAL A 105 2.34 2.45 -0.52
C VAL A 105 2.48 3.25 -1.80
N ASN A 106 3.67 3.75 -2.08
CA ASN A 106 4.02 4.38 -3.35
C ASN A 106 5.41 3.91 -3.81
N GLY A 107 5.44 3.11 -4.86
CA GLY A 107 6.66 2.45 -5.33
C GLY A 107 7.28 1.54 -4.27
N ARG A 108 8.45 1.95 -3.74
CA ARG A 108 9.18 1.22 -2.67
C ARG A 108 8.94 1.81 -1.27
N THR A 109 8.23 2.93 -1.18
CA THR A 109 7.90 3.55 0.09
C THR A 109 6.64 2.92 0.65
N GLU A 110 6.72 2.43 1.87
CA GLU A 110 5.58 2.03 2.67
C GLU A 110 5.56 2.88 3.94
N THR A 111 4.41 3.46 4.26
CA THR A 111 4.18 4.19 5.49
C THR A 111 2.78 3.95 6.00
N TRP A 112 2.58 4.23 7.27
CA TRP A 112 1.28 4.15 7.92
C TRP A 112 0.82 5.55 8.24
N LEU A 113 -0.48 5.78 8.09
CA LEU A 113 -1.16 7.00 8.48
C LEU A 113 -2.13 6.65 9.60
N GLN A 114 -2.14 7.47 10.64
CA GLN A 114 -3.17 7.42 11.68
C GLN A 114 -4.04 8.65 11.55
N GLY A 115 -5.35 8.44 11.61
CA GLY A 115 -6.32 9.51 11.59
C GLY A 115 -7.45 9.28 12.59
N ALA A 116 -8.20 10.36 12.81
CA ALA A 116 -9.40 10.36 13.62
C ALA A 116 -10.53 11.03 12.84
N ALA A 117 -11.72 10.45 12.95
CA ALA A 117 -12.91 11.00 12.35
C ALA A 117 -14.00 11.15 13.40
N CYS A 118 -14.80 12.19 13.31
CA CYS A 118 -15.88 12.45 14.26
C CYS A 118 -17.22 12.51 13.53
N GLN A 119 -18.23 11.94 14.18
CA GLN A 119 -19.59 11.96 13.71
C GLN A 119 -20.16 13.37 13.85
N THR A 120 -20.69 13.88 12.76
CA THR A 120 -21.45 15.11 12.68
C THR A 120 -22.93 14.82 12.97
N GLY A 121 -23.71 15.85 13.34
CA GLY A 121 -25.11 15.71 13.78
C GLY A 121 -26.10 15.06 12.78
N GLN A 122 -25.63 14.65 11.59
CA GLN A 122 -26.41 13.95 10.56
C GLN A 122 -25.95 12.49 10.33
N GLY A 123 -25.17 11.92 11.25
CA GLY A 123 -24.66 10.56 11.13
C GLY A 123 -23.50 10.39 10.14
N ARG A 124 -23.05 11.48 9.50
CA ARG A 124 -21.87 11.51 8.62
C ARG A 124 -20.60 11.64 9.45
N TRP A 125 -19.54 10.96 9.03
CA TRP A 125 -18.22 11.06 9.63
C TRP A 125 -17.38 12.08 8.88
N GLU A 126 -16.71 12.96 9.60
CA GLU A 126 -15.76 13.93 9.06
C GLU A 126 -14.35 13.61 9.56
N ILE A 127 -13.38 13.57 8.63
CA ILE A 127 -11.97 13.32 8.98
C ILE A 127 -11.37 14.58 9.59
N HIS A 128 -10.98 14.52 10.86
CA HIS A 128 -10.35 15.65 11.57
C HIS A 128 -8.83 15.64 11.46
N THR A 129 -8.23 14.46 11.50
CA THR A 129 -6.78 14.32 11.45
C THR A 129 -6.39 13.16 10.55
N LEU A 130 -5.30 13.33 9.81
CA LEU A 130 -4.63 12.27 9.06
C LEU A 130 -3.14 12.62 9.02
N LYS A 131 -2.33 11.88 9.77
CA LYS A 131 -0.90 12.15 9.93
C LYS A 131 -0.09 10.86 9.83
N PRO A 132 1.19 10.93 9.44
CA PRO A 132 2.08 9.77 9.52
C PRO A 132 2.08 9.16 10.93
N TRP A 133 1.84 7.86 10.99
CA TRP A 133 1.90 7.09 12.22
C TRP A 133 3.36 6.96 12.64
N ARG A 134 3.67 7.36 13.87
CA ARG A 134 4.98 7.13 14.49
C ARG A 134 4.80 6.14 15.60
N GLN A 135 5.42 4.98 15.44
CA GLN A 135 5.54 3.99 16.51
C GLN A 135 6.64 4.48 17.45
N GLY A 136 6.26 4.90 18.66
CA GLY A 136 7.17 5.33 19.72
C GLY A 136 7.57 4.16 20.60
#